data_AF-A0A534PVK3-F1
#
_entry.id   AF-A0A534PVK3-F1
#
_cell.length_a   1.000
_cell.length_b   1.000
_cell.length_c   1.000
_cell.angle_alpha   90.00
_cell.angle_beta   90.00
_cell.angle_gamma   90.00
#
_symmetry.space_group_name_H-M   'P 1'
#
loop_
_entity.id
_entity.type
_entity.pdbx_description
1 polymer ?
#
loop_
_entity_poly.entity_id
_entity_poly.type
_entity_poly.pdbx_seq_one_letter_code
_entity_poly.pdbx_strand_id
1 'polypeptide(L)'
;MSVYLSVAPPDGFGKWGDAEWERWLKDHPWEAAERICSRGDWAIFLYQLRLHAPKGKVGIEPLLEQLVNERPLTAQQTEDLRDALDMARDELDQKPAGAMKSGNSNFASPEDLDAMIASARTRLGREPSLGDVWSEVFDQVRKVLENAIAQKRGIYFGNI
;
A
#
# COMPACT_ATOMS: atom_id res chain seq x y z
N MET A 1 -9.13 12.11 -3.41
CA MET A 1 -7.92 11.70 -4.18
C MET A 1 -7.60 10.25 -3.84
N SER A 2 -7.18 9.47 -4.84
CA SER A 2 -6.80 8.05 -4.68
C SER A 2 -5.28 7.92 -4.74
N VAL A 3 -4.76 6.85 -4.16
CA VAL A 3 -3.36 6.44 -4.30
C VAL A 3 -3.26 5.49 -5.47
N TYR A 4 -2.31 5.75 -6.37
CA TYR A 4 -1.99 4.87 -7.49
C TYR A 4 -0.53 4.44 -7.42
N LEU A 5 -0.23 3.20 -7.80
CA LEU A 5 1.14 2.67 -7.86
C LEU A 5 1.43 2.10 -9.25
N SER A 6 2.66 2.28 -9.73
CA SER A 6 3.14 1.59 -10.93
C SER A 6 4.62 1.24 -10.81
N VAL A 7 5.08 0.39 -11.73
CA VAL A 7 6.50 0.05 -11.91
C VAL A 7 7.25 1.27 -12.44
N ALA A 8 8.32 1.66 -11.76
CA ALA A 8 9.15 2.80 -12.16
C ALA A 8 9.93 2.48 -13.45
N PRO A 9 10.10 3.41 -14.41
CA PRO A 9 10.90 3.25 -15.62
C PRO A 9 12.32 2.73 -15.36
N PRO A 10 12.93 2.01 -16.32
CA PRO A 10 14.27 1.44 -16.16
C PRO A 10 15.37 2.49 -15.90
N ASP A 11 15.23 3.71 -16.43
CA ASP A 11 16.34 4.65 -16.61
C ASP A 11 16.26 5.96 -15.79
N GLY A 12 15.21 6.19 -14.97
CA GLY A 12 14.94 7.58 -14.59
C GLY A 12 14.03 7.88 -13.41
N PHE A 13 14.29 7.32 -12.23
CA PHE A 13 13.66 7.78 -10.98
C PHE A 13 13.97 9.25 -10.65
N GLY A 14 15.19 9.71 -10.93
CA GLY A 14 15.70 11.01 -10.46
C GLY A 14 15.94 12.05 -11.56
N LYS A 15 15.57 11.75 -12.81
CA LYS A 15 15.95 12.56 -13.97
C LYS A 15 14.79 13.02 -14.84
N TRP A 16 13.64 12.35 -14.77
CA TRP A 16 12.51 12.64 -15.65
C TRP A 16 11.55 13.63 -15.00
N GLY A 17 11.23 14.69 -15.74
CA GLY A 17 10.11 15.58 -15.43
C GLY A 17 8.77 15.03 -15.92
N ASP A 18 7.68 15.73 -15.61
CA ASP A 18 6.31 15.28 -15.90
C ASP A 18 6.07 14.95 -17.39
N ALA A 19 6.69 15.71 -18.32
CA ALA A 19 6.53 15.47 -19.76
C ALA A 19 7.20 14.18 -20.25
N GLU A 20 8.34 13.80 -19.66
CA GLU A 20 9.03 12.54 -19.98
C GLU A 20 8.22 11.35 -19.44
N TRP A 21 7.57 11.54 -18.30
CA TRP A 21 6.62 10.60 -17.71
C TRP A 21 5.39 10.36 -18.57
N GLU A 22 4.69 11.42 -18.98
CA GLU A 22 3.49 11.31 -19.83
C GLU A 22 3.82 10.62 -21.16
N ARG A 23 4.99 10.94 -21.73
CA ARG A 23 5.47 10.28 -22.94
C ARG A 23 5.73 8.78 -22.71
N TRP A 24 6.43 8.42 -21.64
CA TRP A 24 6.69 7.02 -21.31
C TRP A 24 5.39 6.22 -21.15
N LEU A 25 4.43 6.77 -20.42
CA LEU A 25 3.12 6.14 -20.20
C LEU A 25 2.31 5.97 -21.49
N LYS A 26 2.40 6.94 -22.40
CA LYS A 26 1.78 6.85 -23.72
C LYS A 26 2.42 5.74 -24.57
N ASP A 27 3.74 5.60 -24.49
CA ASP A 27 4.49 4.60 -25.25
C ASP A 27 4.41 3.19 -24.59
N HIS A 28 4.08 3.12 -23.29
CA HIS A 28 3.97 1.89 -22.49
C HIS A 28 2.63 1.83 -21.73
N PRO A 29 1.48 1.74 -22.43
CA PRO A 29 0.16 1.81 -21.81
C PRO A 29 -0.15 0.65 -20.83
N TRP A 30 0.60 -0.44 -20.90
CA TRP A 30 0.51 -1.57 -19.95
C TRP A 30 1.21 -1.31 -18.61
N GLU A 31 2.01 -0.24 -18.50
CA GLU A 31 2.63 0.22 -17.24
C GLU A 31 1.83 1.34 -16.58
N ALA A 32 0.53 1.48 -16.93
CA ALA A 32 -0.36 2.44 -16.28
C ALA A 32 -0.50 2.16 -14.78
N ALA A 33 -0.66 3.23 -13.99
CA ALA A 33 -0.73 3.10 -12.54
C ALA A 33 -2.02 2.42 -12.07
N GLU A 34 -1.83 1.43 -11.20
CA GLU A 34 -2.92 0.69 -10.58
C GLU A 34 -3.45 1.48 -9.39
N ARG A 35 -4.77 1.69 -9.37
CA ARG A 35 -5.43 2.30 -8.21
C ARG A 35 -5.33 1.32 -7.04
N ILE A 36 -4.82 1.81 -5.90
CA ILE A 36 -4.70 1.03 -4.66
C ILE A 36 -5.89 1.27 -3.74
N CYS A 37 -6.08 2.52 -3.28
CA CYS A 37 -7.17 2.87 -2.37
C CYS A 37 -7.39 4.38 -2.37
N SER A 38 -8.30 4.87 -1.53
CA SER A 38 -8.36 6.31 -1.29
C SER A 38 -7.12 6.76 -0.49
N ARG A 39 -6.72 8.04 -0.60
CA ARG A 39 -5.61 8.58 0.21
C ARG A 39 -5.88 8.52 1.72
N GLY A 40 -7.16 8.59 2.12
CA GLY A 40 -7.56 8.40 3.52
C GLY A 40 -7.32 6.96 3.98
N ASP A 41 -7.79 5.99 3.20
CA ASP A 41 -7.59 4.56 3.47
C ASP A 41 -6.11 4.20 3.52
N TRP A 42 -5.29 4.79 2.65
CA TRP A 42 -3.85 4.60 2.65
C TRP A 42 -3.19 5.05 3.96
N ALA A 43 -3.56 6.24 4.45
CA ALA A 43 -3.03 6.75 5.71
C ALA A 43 -3.45 5.88 6.91
N ILE A 44 -4.71 5.45 6.93
CA ILE A 44 -5.23 4.54 7.98
C ILE A 44 -4.48 3.20 7.90
N PHE A 45 -4.31 2.65 6.70
CA PHE A 45 -3.58 1.40 6.47
C PHE A 45 -2.15 1.47 7.00
N LEU A 46 -1.37 2.48 6.61
CA LEU A 46 0.01 2.66 7.09
C LEU A 46 0.07 2.80 8.62
N TYR A 47 -0.90 3.51 9.20
CA TYR A 47 -0.98 3.65 10.65
C TYR A 47 -1.36 2.33 11.35
N GLN A 48 -2.25 1.53 10.76
CA GLN A 48 -2.60 0.19 11.24
C GLN A 48 -1.40 -0.77 11.22
N LEU A 49 -0.59 -0.75 10.15
CA LEU A 49 0.66 -1.52 10.10
C LEU A 49 1.59 -1.10 11.26
N ARG A 50 1.75 0.21 11.50
CA ARG A 50 2.60 0.73 12.57
C ARG A 50 2.12 0.30 13.97
N LEU A 51 0.82 0.25 14.21
CA LEU A 51 0.26 -0.14 15.51
C LEU A 51 0.24 -1.64 15.74
N HIS A 52 -0.05 -2.41 14.70
CA HIS A 52 -0.48 -3.79 14.85
C HIS A 52 0.48 -4.82 14.22
N ALA A 53 1.48 -4.41 13.45
CA ALA A 53 2.50 -5.30 12.91
C ALA A 53 3.91 -4.92 13.41
N PRO A 54 4.28 -5.21 14.66
CA PRO A 54 5.57 -4.78 15.21
C PRO A 54 6.78 -5.32 14.46
N LYS A 55 6.73 -6.52 13.86
CA LYS A 55 7.83 -7.04 13.03
C LYS A 55 7.82 -6.41 11.65
N GLY A 56 6.67 -6.37 10.97
CA GLY A 56 6.51 -5.71 9.68
C GLY A 56 6.88 -4.22 9.74
N LYS A 57 6.56 -3.56 10.84
CA LYS A 57 6.94 -2.17 11.13
C LYS A 57 8.44 -1.95 11.02
N VAL A 58 9.29 -2.87 11.48
CA VAL A 58 10.76 -2.71 11.39
C VAL A 58 11.22 -2.51 9.95
N GLY A 59 10.60 -3.23 9.00
CA GLY A 59 10.87 -3.08 7.57
C GLY A 59 10.17 -1.88 6.93
N ILE A 60 8.98 -1.50 7.41
CA ILE A 60 8.21 -0.36 6.88
C ILE A 60 8.77 0.99 7.34
N GLU A 61 9.27 1.10 8.58
CA GLU A 61 9.67 2.36 9.21
C GLU A 61 10.75 3.14 8.41
N PRO A 62 11.78 2.49 7.83
CA PRO A 62 12.74 3.16 6.93
C PRO A 62 12.13 3.72 5.63
N LEU A 63 10.97 3.22 5.21
CA LEU A 63 10.28 3.59 3.97
C LEU A 63 9.09 4.53 4.22
N LEU A 64 8.75 4.77 5.48
CA LEU A 64 7.50 5.44 5.86
C LEU A 64 7.41 6.86 5.31
N GLU A 65 8.51 7.62 5.28
CA GLU A 65 8.52 8.97 4.71
C GLU A 65 8.15 8.92 3.22
N GLN A 66 8.68 7.95 2.47
CA GLN A 66 8.37 7.78 1.06
C GLN A 66 6.92 7.33 0.87
N LEU A 67 6.44 6.38 1.66
CA LEU A 67 5.07 5.86 1.55
C LEU A 67 4.01 6.92 1.89
N VAL A 68 4.27 7.78 2.89
CA VAL A 68 3.36 8.86 3.31
C VAL A 68 3.36 10.00 2.32
N ASN A 69 4.52 10.38 1.79
CA ASN A 69 4.64 11.46 0.82
C ASN A 69 4.48 11.00 -0.63
N GLU A 70 4.06 9.74 -0.84
CA GLU A 70 3.88 9.15 -2.17
C GLU A 70 5.13 9.35 -3.05
N ARG A 71 6.32 9.19 -2.46
CA ARG A 71 7.60 9.28 -3.17
C ARG A 71 7.96 7.91 -3.75
N PRO A 72 8.65 7.89 -4.89
CA PRO A 72 9.01 6.63 -5.51
C PRO A 72 10.01 5.84 -4.66
N LEU A 73 10.10 4.52 -4.91
CA LEU A 73 11.06 3.59 -4.30
C LEU A 73 12.01 3.01 -5.34
N THR A 74 13.25 2.72 -4.92
CA THR A 74 14.22 1.97 -5.74
C THR A 74 13.86 0.48 -5.83
N ALA A 75 14.55 -0.27 -6.71
CA ALA A 75 14.34 -1.72 -6.83
C ALA A 75 14.57 -2.46 -5.50
N GLN A 76 15.66 -2.14 -4.80
CA GLN A 76 15.95 -2.75 -3.48
C GLN A 76 14.85 -2.41 -2.46
N GLN A 77 14.45 -1.14 -2.38
CA GLN A 77 13.38 -0.71 -1.47
C GLN A 77 12.02 -1.34 -1.80
N THR A 78 11.80 -1.72 -3.06
CA THR A 78 10.59 -2.42 -3.51
C THR A 78 10.57 -3.86 -2.98
N GLU A 79 11.72 -4.56 -3.04
CA GLU A 79 11.89 -5.87 -2.41
C GLU A 79 11.70 -5.79 -0.89
N ASP A 80 12.38 -4.82 -0.26
CA ASP A 80 12.28 -4.59 1.19
C ASP A 80 10.84 -4.31 1.63
N LEU A 81 10.11 -3.47 0.87
CA LEU A 81 8.69 -3.18 1.13
C LEU A 81 7.83 -4.43 1.00
N ARG A 82 8.05 -5.24 -0.04
CA ARG A 82 7.29 -6.47 -0.26
C ARG A 82 7.42 -7.41 0.94
N ASP A 83 8.64 -7.64 1.39
CA ASP A 83 8.89 -8.55 2.51
C ASP A 83 8.33 -7.98 3.83
N ALA A 84 8.43 -6.67 4.03
CA ALA A 84 7.88 -6.01 5.21
C ALA A 84 6.34 -6.07 5.25
N LEU A 85 5.67 -5.92 4.10
CA LEU A 85 4.22 -6.04 3.97
C LEU A 85 3.75 -7.49 4.17
N ASP A 86 4.52 -8.48 3.72
CA ASP A 86 4.23 -9.90 3.93
C ASP A 86 4.24 -10.24 5.41
N MET A 87 5.30 -9.84 6.12
CA MET A 87 5.39 -10.00 7.57
C MET A 87 4.27 -9.25 8.28
N ALA A 88 3.92 -8.04 7.82
CA ALA A 88 2.86 -7.27 8.43
C ALA A 88 1.49 -7.94 8.23
N ARG A 89 1.21 -8.48 7.05
CA ARG A 89 -0.03 -9.22 6.78
C ARG A 89 -0.18 -10.41 7.71
N ASP A 90 0.86 -11.22 7.86
CA ASP A 90 0.86 -12.38 8.77
C ASP A 90 0.56 -11.97 10.23
N GLU A 91 1.08 -10.83 10.69
CA GLU A 91 0.80 -10.31 12.03
C GLU A 91 -0.62 -9.75 12.16
N LEU A 92 -1.15 -9.09 11.13
CA LEU A 92 -2.51 -8.56 11.11
C LEU A 92 -3.56 -9.68 11.03
N ASP A 93 -3.27 -10.78 10.34
CA ASP A 93 -4.17 -11.93 10.25
C ASP A 93 -4.41 -12.62 11.59
N GLN A 94 -3.50 -12.46 12.55
CA GLN A 94 -3.63 -12.99 13.91
C GLN A 94 -4.47 -12.08 14.83
N LYS A 95 -4.95 -10.92 14.33
CA LYS A 95 -5.63 -9.91 15.14
C LYS A 95 -7.09 -9.76 14.71
N PRO A 96 -8.04 -9.72 15.66
CA PRO A 96 -9.43 -9.50 15.31
C PRO A 96 -9.63 -8.09 14.73
N ALA A 97 -10.51 -7.94 13.75
CA ALA A 97 -10.74 -6.64 13.11
C ALA A 97 -11.16 -5.53 14.08
N GLY A 98 -11.82 -5.88 15.20
CA GLY A 98 -12.17 -4.92 16.25
C GLY A 98 -10.98 -4.16 16.85
N ALA A 99 -9.76 -4.68 16.72
CA ALA A 99 -8.54 -3.99 17.14
C ALA A 99 -8.30 -2.67 16.37
N MET A 100 -8.87 -2.49 15.17
CA MET A 100 -8.80 -1.24 14.39
C MET A 100 -9.28 -0.03 15.17
N LYS A 101 -10.18 -0.22 16.14
CA LYS A 101 -10.73 0.88 16.95
C LYS A 101 -9.72 1.43 17.95
N SER A 102 -8.66 0.69 18.26
CA SER A 102 -7.63 1.14 19.19
C SER A 102 -6.63 2.07 18.49
N GLY A 103 -6.51 3.31 18.97
CA GLY A 103 -5.52 4.29 18.49
C GLY A 103 -5.84 5.04 17.19
N ASN A 104 -6.87 4.65 16.42
CA ASN A 104 -7.20 5.26 15.12
C ASN A 104 -7.95 6.60 15.14
N SER A 105 -8.25 7.17 16.32
CA SER A 105 -9.12 8.34 16.47
C SER A 105 -8.67 9.59 15.71
N ASN A 106 -7.41 9.63 15.27
CA ASN A 106 -6.84 10.77 14.53
C ASN A 106 -6.96 10.64 13.01
N PHE A 107 -7.28 9.46 12.48
CA PHE A 107 -7.30 9.18 11.03
C PHE A 107 -8.68 8.82 10.49
N ALA A 108 -9.54 8.21 11.31
CA ALA A 108 -10.88 7.81 10.91
C ALA A 108 -11.86 7.94 12.08
N SER A 109 -13.13 8.21 11.76
CA SER A 109 -14.18 8.13 12.78
C SER A 109 -14.43 6.67 13.18
N PRO A 110 -14.93 6.40 14.39
CA PRO A 110 -15.33 5.05 14.79
C PRO A 110 -16.37 4.43 13.84
N GLU A 111 -17.25 5.25 13.27
CA GLU A 111 -18.30 4.84 12.32
C GLU A 111 -17.71 4.35 11.00
N ASP A 112 -16.69 5.05 10.48
CA ASP A 112 -15.98 4.63 9.26
C ASP A 112 -15.28 3.29 9.46
N LEU A 113 -14.61 3.11 10.60
CA LEU A 113 -13.94 1.86 10.94
C LEU A 113 -14.96 0.72 11.08
N ASP A 114 -16.11 0.98 11.70
CA ASP A 114 -17.19 0.01 11.79
C ASP A 114 -17.76 -0.37 10.41
N ALA A 115 -17.91 0.60 9.51
CA ALA A 115 -18.32 0.35 8.14
C ALA A 115 -17.32 -0.53 7.37
N MET A 116 -16.01 -0.27 7.53
CA MET A 116 -14.96 -1.11 6.92
C MET A 116 -15.00 -2.55 7.44
N ILE A 117 -15.13 -2.73 8.77
CA ILE A 117 -15.23 -4.06 9.39
C ILE A 117 -16.50 -4.78 8.94
N ALA A 118 -17.63 -4.09 8.90
CA ALA A 118 -18.92 -4.65 8.45
C ALA A 118 -18.88 -5.05 6.97
N SER A 119 -18.24 -4.25 6.13
CA SER A 119 -18.02 -4.57 4.71
C SER A 119 -17.18 -5.85 4.57
N ALA A 120 -16.05 -5.95 5.28
CA ALA A 120 -15.21 -7.14 5.29
C ALA A 120 -15.96 -8.39 5.81
N ARG A 121 -16.73 -8.24 6.89
CA ARG A 121 -17.59 -9.31 7.45
C ARG A 121 -18.62 -9.79 6.44
N THR A 122 -19.27 -8.87 5.72
CA THR A 122 -20.27 -9.19 4.70
C THR A 122 -19.64 -9.96 3.53
N ARG A 123 -18.47 -9.52 3.07
CA ARG A 123 -17.70 -10.18 2.00
C ARG A 123 -17.26 -11.60 2.39
N LEU A 124 -16.87 -11.82 3.64
CA LEU A 124 -16.28 -13.09 4.10
C LEU A 124 -17.27 -14.06 4.72
N GLY A 125 -18.45 -13.60 5.19
CA GLY A 125 -19.43 -14.43 5.88
C GLY A 125 -18.98 -14.92 7.27
N ARG A 126 -17.90 -14.34 7.82
CA ARG A 126 -17.35 -14.65 9.15
C ARG A 126 -16.76 -13.38 9.79
N GLU A 127 -16.39 -13.47 11.07
CA GLU A 127 -15.66 -12.37 11.71
C GLU A 127 -14.28 -12.18 11.04
N PRO A 128 -13.97 -10.96 10.57
CA PRO A 128 -12.71 -10.68 9.88
C PRO A 128 -11.55 -10.47 10.86
N SER A 129 -10.33 -10.73 10.39
CA SER A 129 -9.07 -10.23 10.97
C SER A 129 -8.77 -8.78 10.53
N LEU A 130 -7.72 -8.17 11.07
CA LEU A 130 -7.20 -6.91 10.53
C LEU A 130 -6.69 -7.08 9.09
N GLY A 131 -6.01 -8.20 8.79
CA GLY A 131 -5.51 -8.48 7.45
C GLY A 131 -6.65 -8.68 6.44
N ASP A 132 -7.76 -9.29 6.87
CA ASP A 132 -8.99 -9.46 6.08
C ASP A 132 -9.65 -8.13 5.68
N VAL A 133 -9.58 -7.11 6.55
CA VAL A 133 -10.12 -5.77 6.24
C VAL A 133 -9.29 -5.09 5.16
N TRP A 134 -7.96 -5.23 5.22
CA TRP A 134 -7.00 -4.60 4.31
C TRP A 134 -6.56 -5.49 3.14
N SER A 135 -7.20 -6.65 2.95
CA SER A 135 -6.76 -7.66 1.97
C SER A 135 -6.67 -7.11 0.55
N GLU A 136 -7.66 -6.33 0.13
CA GLU A 136 -7.67 -5.70 -1.20
C GLU A 136 -6.50 -4.73 -1.39
N VAL A 137 -6.12 -3.97 -0.36
CA VAL A 137 -4.97 -3.06 -0.40
C VAL A 137 -3.67 -3.86 -0.49
N PHE A 138 -3.51 -4.91 0.33
CA PHE A 138 -2.35 -5.79 0.27
C PHE A 138 -2.20 -6.44 -1.11
N ASP A 139 -3.28 -6.99 -1.65
CA ASP A 139 -3.25 -7.73 -2.92
C ASP A 139 -2.91 -6.80 -4.09
N GLN A 140 -3.47 -5.58 -4.12
CA GLN A 140 -3.18 -4.60 -5.16
C GLN A 140 -1.74 -4.08 -5.07
N VAL A 141 -1.26 -3.75 -3.87
CA VAL A 141 0.15 -3.33 -3.69
C VAL A 141 1.08 -4.46 -4.08
N ARG A 142 0.85 -5.68 -3.58
CA ARG A 142 1.68 -6.86 -3.88
C ARG A 142 1.80 -7.11 -5.37
N LYS A 143 0.70 -7.03 -6.12
CA LYS A 143 0.72 -7.22 -7.58
C LYS A 143 1.69 -6.26 -8.27
N VAL A 144 1.69 -4.98 -7.89
CA VAL A 144 2.62 -3.99 -8.46
C VAL A 144 4.06 -4.28 -8.03
N LEU A 145 4.29 -4.62 -6.76
CA LEU A 145 5.62 -4.95 -6.25
C LEU A 145 6.21 -6.19 -6.95
N GLU A 146 5.44 -7.27 -7.11
CA GLU A 146 5.88 -8.49 -7.79
C GLU A 146 6.25 -8.22 -9.26
N ASN A 147 5.45 -7.40 -9.94
CA ASN A 147 5.76 -6.98 -11.32
C ASN A 147 7.04 -6.14 -11.41
N ALA A 148 7.27 -5.24 -10.44
CA ALA A 148 8.48 -4.42 -10.38
C ALA A 148 9.74 -5.28 -10.08
N ILE A 149 9.63 -6.18 -9.10
CA ILE A 149 10.71 -7.09 -8.69
C ILE A 149 11.09 -8.04 -9.84
N ALA A 150 10.11 -8.61 -10.55
CA ALA A 150 10.37 -9.48 -11.70
C ALA A 150 11.20 -8.78 -12.80
N GLN A 151 11.10 -7.46 -12.88
CA GLN A 151 11.83 -6.62 -13.83
C GLN A 151 13.07 -5.95 -13.22
N LYS A 152 13.37 -6.18 -11.93
CA LYS A 152 14.44 -5.51 -11.17
C LYS A 152 14.31 -3.98 -11.19
N ARG A 153 13.07 -3.50 -11.12
CA ARG A 153 12.70 -2.07 -11.16
C ARG A 153 12.12 -1.63 -9.82
N GLY A 154 12.12 -0.32 -9.60
CA GLY A 154 11.44 0.29 -8.45
C GLY A 154 9.93 0.46 -8.68
N ILE A 155 9.28 1.17 -7.77
CA ILE A 155 7.88 1.63 -7.93
C ILE A 155 7.77 3.14 -7.80
N TYR A 156 6.70 3.72 -8.31
CA TYR A 156 6.34 5.12 -8.08
C TYR A 156 4.86 5.25 -7.79
N PHE A 157 4.51 6.33 -7.09
CA PHE A 157 3.13 6.72 -6.88
C PHE A 157 2.71 7.66 -8.00
N GLY A 158 1.70 7.27 -8.76
CA GLY A 158 1.21 8.05 -9.89
C GLY A 158 0.15 9.07 -9.46
N ASN A 159 0.26 10.31 -9.95
CA ASN A 159 -0.91 11.16 -10.11
C ASN A 159 -1.51 10.86 -11.49
N ILE A 160 -2.79 10.50 -11.54
CA ILE A 160 -3.59 10.61 -12.77
C ILE A 160 -4.12 12.04 -12.83
#